data_AF-A0A9D7FZ80-F1
#
_entry.id   AF-A0A9D7FZ80-F1
#
_cell.length_a   1.000
_cell.length_b   1.000
_cell.length_c   1.000
_cell.angle_alpha   90.00
_cell.angle_beta   90.00
_cell.angle_gamma   90.00
#
_symmetry.space_group_name_H-M   'P 1'
#
loop_
_entity.id
_entity.type
_entity.pdbx_description
1 polymer ?
#
loop_
_entity_poly.entity_id
_entity_poly.type
_entity_poly.pdbx_seq_one_letter_code
_entity_poly.pdbx_strand_id
1 'polypeptide(L)'
;MVSIGTFTLPENTTWFETRIDRVEERYRRVVQVESVLTRIASQESFQGSIDELQRQIERLDRQEAALSVAPGRSIRGQRRRCHLHRDTEKCIAVLSLEVLGVDRFEYGSLQLHSQELASSPMNLLANASGNWTALPRIQISPSGEIQYPHLFDGQNQMTVFLTLSALDVLVLDSANRTVTLNGTNVLRDTQGEFVEMIPGQANLHYSDAGGSRSGTAHIFWEDRWV
;
A
#
# COMPACT_ATOMS: atom_id res chain seq x y z
N MET A 1 -6.17 -14.53 -12.61
CA MET A 1 -6.64 -14.90 -11.27
C MET A 1 -7.28 -13.72 -10.53
N VAL A 2 -8.55 -13.83 -10.17
CA VAL A 2 -9.24 -12.88 -9.25
C VAL A 2 -9.36 -13.55 -7.88
N SER A 3 -9.03 -12.83 -6.81
CA SER A 3 -9.14 -13.35 -5.43
C SER A 3 -9.64 -12.30 -4.45
N ILE A 4 -10.30 -12.76 -3.38
CA ILE A 4 -10.72 -11.95 -2.24
C ILE A 4 -10.03 -12.55 -1.01
N GLY A 5 -9.05 -11.83 -0.47
CA GLY A 5 -8.17 -12.36 0.57
C GLY A 5 -7.53 -13.68 0.12
N THR A 6 -7.80 -14.75 0.84
CA THR A 6 -7.28 -16.09 0.53
C THR A 6 -8.17 -16.92 -0.40
N PHE A 7 -9.37 -16.43 -0.75
CA PHE A 7 -10.28 -17.17 -1.63
C PHE A 7 -10.04 -16.77 -3.09
N THR A 8 -9.70 -17.75 -3.93
CA THR A 8 -9.49 -17.55 -5.36
C THR A 8 -10.73 -17.95 -6.13
N LEU A 9 -11.24 -17.03 -6.97
CA LEU A 9 -12.35 -17.32 -7.85
C LEU A 9 -11.90 -18.13 -9.07
N PRO A 10 -12.75 -19.01 -9.63
CA PRO A 10 -12.36 -19.86 -10.76
C PRO A 10 -12.07 -19.02 -12.01
N GLU A 11 -10.89 -19.19 -12.62
CA GLU A 11 -10.43 -18.30 -13.69
C GLU A 11 -11.31 -18.36 -14.95
N ASN A 12 -11.78 -19.56 -15.32
CA ASN A 12 -12.54 -19.77 -16.56
C ASN A 12 -14.00 -19.27 -16.51
N THR A 13 -14.49 -18.94 -15.31
CA THR A 13 -15.88 -18.55 -15.09
C THR A 13 -15.98 -17.26 -14.28
N THR A 14 -14.90 -16.47 -14.24
CA THR A 14 -14.86 -15.18 -13.54
C THR A 14 -14.51 -14.07 -14.52
N TRP A 15 -15.29 -13.01 -14.50
CA TRP A 15 -15.04 -11.78 -15.24
C TRP A 15 -15.08 -10.60 -14.27
N PHE A 16 -14.36 -9.54 -14.62
CA PHE A 16 -14.36 -8.33 -13.84
C PHE A 16 -14.24 -7.10 -14.74
N GLU A 17 -14.74 -5.98 -14.24
CA GLU A 17 -14.55 -4.67 -14.82
C GLU A 17 -14.03 -3.73 -13.73
N THR A 18 -13.07 -2.88 -14.08
CA THR A 18 -12.55 -1.85 -13.18
C THR A 18 -12.78 -0.47 -13.78
N ARG A 19 -13.26 0.46 -12.95
CA ARG A 19 -13.38 1.87 -13.31
C ARG A 19 -13.00 2.77 -12.14
N ILE A 20 -12.77 4.04 -12.42
CA ILE A 20 -12.54 5.06 -11.41
C ILE A 20 -13.72 6.02 -11.44
N ASP A 21 -14.48 6.05 -10.34
CA ASP A 21 -15.65 6.90 -10.17
C ASP A 21 -15.35 8.00 -9.14
N ARG A 22 -16.02 9.15 -9.28
CA ARG A 22 -16.04 10.18 -8.24
C ARG A 22 -17.18 9.88 -7.28
N VAL A 23 -16.84 9.54 -6.04
CA VAL A 23 -17.79 9.21 -4.96
C VAL A 23 -17.51 10.15 -3.80
N GLU A 24 -18.50 10.93 -3.38
CA GLU A 24 -18.36 11.91 -2.28
C GLU A 24 -17.12 12.80 -2.45
N GLU A 25 -16.98 13.36 -3.66
CA GLU A 25 -15.88 14.21 -4.10
C GLU A 25 -14.49 13.55 -4.23
N ARG A 26 -14.32 12.28 -3.83
CA ARG A 26 -13.07 11.54 -3.95
C ARG A 26 -13.09 10.58 -5.13
N TYR A 27 -11.95 10.44 -5.81
CA TYR A 27 -11.78 9.38 -6.81
C TYR A 27 -11.58 8.05 -6.10
N ARG A 28 -12.44 7.08 -6.41
CA ARG A 28 -12.42 5.72 -5.87
C ARG A 28 -12.42 4.72 -7.00
N ARG A 29 -11.70 3.62 -6.83
CA ARG A 29 -11.76 2.50 -7.75
C ARG A 29 -13.00 1.68 -7.45
N VAL A 30 -13.78 1.38 -8.48
CA VAL A 30 -14.92 0.47 -8.40
C VAL A 30 -14.59 -0.76 -9.22
N VAL A 31 -14.70 -1.92 -8.60
CA VAL A 31 -14.49 -3.20 -9.28
C VAL A 31 -15.77 -4.00 -9.22
N GLN A 32 -16.32 -4.32 -10.39
CA GLN A 32 -17.40 -5.28 -10.51
C GLN A 32 -16.78 -6.64 -10.85
N VAL A 33 -17.12 -7.65 -10.05
CA VAL A 33 -16.69 -9.03 -10.21
C VAL A 33 -17.92 -9.90 -10.34
N GLU A 34 -17.91 -10.76 -11.33
CA GLU A 34 -18.98 -11.73 -11.56
C GLU A 34 -18.33 -13.11 -11.73
N SER A 35 -18.89 -14.12 -11.08
CA SER A 35 -18.29 -15.45 -11.08
C SER A 35 -19.32 -16.56 -10.97
N VAL A 36 -19.09 -17.65 -11.69
CA VAL A 36 -19.86 -18.90 -11.51
C VAL A 36 -18.98 -19.95 -10.83
N LEU A 37 -19.34 -20.33 -9.61
CA LEU A 37 -18.69 -21.38 -8.85
C LEU A 37 -19.36 -22.72 -9.22
N THR A 38 -18.59 -23.62 -9.84
CA THR A 38 -19.07 -24.94 -10.28
C THR A 38 -17.98 -26.00 -10.05
N ARG A 39 -18.28 -27.28 -10.33
CA ARG A 39 -17.32 -28.41 -10.29
C ARG A 39 -16.72 -28.69 -8.92
N ILE A 40 -17.49 -28.50 -7.86
CA ILE A 40 -17.09 -28.87 -6.51
C ILE A 40 -17.54 -30.31 -6.23
N ALA A 41 -16.63 -31.13 -5.67
CA ALA A 41 -16.73 -32.59 -5.67
C ALA A 41 -17.87 -33.15 -4.79
N SER A 42 -18.36 -32.36 -3.82
CA SER A 42 -19.44 -32.75 -2.92
C SER A 42 -20.24 -31.52 -2.44
N GLN A 43 -21.46 -31.76 -1.95
CA GLN A 43 -22.27 -30.71 -1.34
C GLN A 43 -21.58 -30.08 -0.11
N GLU A 44 -20.87 -30.89 0.68
CA GLU A 44 -20.11 -30.42 1.84
C GLU A 44 -18.97 -29.47 1.44
N SER A 45 -18.16 -29.85 0.46
CA SER A 45 -17.08 -29.00 -0.05
C SER A 45 -17.62 -27.75 -0.76
N PHE A 46 -18.79 -27.85 -1.39
CA PHE A 46 -19.48 -26.70 -1.97
C PHE A 46 -19.89 -25.71 -0.88
N GLN A 47 -20.55 -26.20 0.17
CA GLN A 47 -20.95 -25.35 1.29
C GLN A 47 -19.75 -24.69 1.96
N GLY A 48 -18.68 -25.44 2.23
CA GLY A 48 -17.46 -24.89 2.81
C GLY A 48 -16.79 -23.82 1.92
N SER A 49 -16.86 -23.95 0.60
CA SER A 49 -16.36 -22.94 -0.33
C SER A 49 -17.19 -21.66 -0.30
N ILE A 50 -18.52 -21.79 -0.17
CA ILE A 50 -19.42 -20.65 -0.04
C ILE A 50 -19.19 -19.93 1.30
N ASP A 51 -19.04 -20.67 2.39
CA ASP A 51 -18.78 -20.11 3.72
C ASP A 51 -17.42 -19.39 3.75
N GLU A 52 -16.40 -19.96 3.10
CA GLU A 52 -15.10 -19.31 2.91
C GLU A 52 -15.20 -18.00 2.13
N LEU A 53 -15.90 -18.02 0.99
CA LEU A 53 -16.13 -16.82 0.17
C LEU A 53 -16.82 -15.72 0.98
N GLN A 54 -17.89 -16.06 1.70
CA GLN A 54 -18.60 -15.12 2.55
C GLN A 54 -17.70 -14.55 3.64
N ARG A 55 -16.90 -15.40 4.30
CA ARG A 55 -15.92 -14.96 5.30
C ARG A 55 -14.88 -13.99 4.72
N GLN A 56 -14.37 -14.24 3.52
CA GLN A 56 -13.41 -13.31 2.90
C GLN A 56 -14.06 -11.98 2.49
N ILE A 57 -15.33 -11.99 2.05
CA ILE A 57 -16.07 -10.75 1.78
C ILE A 57 -16.28 -9.95 3.08
N GLU A 58 -16.60 -10.60 4.20
CA GLU A 58 -16.69 -9.92 5.50
C GLU A 58 -15.35 -9.35 5.97
N ARG A 59 -14.25 -10.09 5.76
CA ARG A 59 -12.90 -9.59 6.04
C ARG A 59 -12.52 -8.41 5.14
N LEU A 60 -12.95 -8.43 3.87
CA LEU A 60 -12.79 -7.30 2.96
C LEU A 60 -13.53 -6.07 3.53
N ASP A 61 -14.77 -6.22 3.98
CA ASP A 61 -15.56 -5.13 4.58
C ASP A 61 -14.86 -4.51 5.82
N ARG A 62 -14.12 -5.33 6.58
CA ARG A 62 -13.30 -4.90 7.73
C ARG A 62 -11.90 -4.44 7.37
N GLN A 63 -11.54 -4.44 6.09
CA GLN A 63 -10.19 -4.13 5.58
C GLN A 63 -9.10 -5.09 6.09
N GLU A 64 -9.48 -6.30 6.50
CA GLU A 64 -8.60 -7.41 6.91
C GLU A 64 -8.22 -8.32 5.73
N ALA A 65 -8.82 -8.09 4.56
CA ALA A 65 -8.54 -8.73 3.29
C ALA A 65 -8.60 -7.68 2.17
N ALA A 66 -8.07 -8.02 1.00
CA ALA A 66 -8.09 -7.16 -0.18
C ALA A 66 -8.59 -7.96 -1.39
N LEU A 67 -9.12 -7.25 -2.38
CA LEU A 67 -9.44 -7.80 -3.69
C LEU A 67 -8.17 -7.76 -4.56
N SER A 68 -7.86 -8.83 -5.28
CA SER A 68 -6.78 -8.86 -6.27
C SER A 68 -7.36 -9.28 -7.61
N VAL A 69 -7.16 -8.47 -8.64
CA VAL A 69 -7.58 -8.77 -10.03
C VAL A 69 -6.38 -8.99 -10.97
N ALA A 70 -5.18 -8.69 -10.50
CA ALA A 70 -3.92 -8.88 -11.21
C ALA A 70 -2.85 -9.43 -10.24
N PRO A 71 -1.93 -10.30 -10.69
CA PRO A 71 -0.89 -10.85 -9.83
C PRO A 71 -0.06 -9.76 -9.14
N GLY A 72 0.14 -9.92 -7.82
CA GLY A 72 0.96 -9.01 -7.02
C GLY A 72 0.34 -7.65 -6.74
N ARG A 73 -0.93 -7.42 -7.12
CA ARG A 73 -1.65 -6.15 -6.91
C ARG A 73 -2.90 -6.36 -6.10
N SER A 74 -3.15 -5.44 -5.19
CA SER A 74 -4.27 -5.51 -4.25
C SER A 74 -5.07 -4.22 -4.21
N ILE A 75 -6.37 -4.34 -4.05
CA ILE A 75 -7.32 -3.24 -3.90
C ILE A 75 -7.91 -3.36 -2.51
N ARG A 76 -7.57 -2.40 -1.67
CA ARG A 76 -8.17 -2.22 -0.35
C ARG A 76 -9.52 -1.56 -0.55
N GLY A 77 -10.56 -2.09 0.07
CA GLY A 77 -11.91 -1.60 -0.15
C GLY A 77 -12.92 -2.37 0.66
N GLN A 78 -14.18 -2.10 0.40
CA GLN A 78 -15.31 -2.79 1.01
C GLN A 78 -16.34 -3.13 -0.06
N ARG A 79 -17.16 -4.14 0.21
CA ARG A 79 -18.30 -4.46 -0.63
C ARG A 79 -19.26 -3.27 -0.67
N ARG A 80 -19.65 -2.88 -1.88
CA ARG A 80 -20.73 -1.95 -2.15
C ARG A 80 -22.04 -2.66 -2.45
N ARG A 81 -21.98 -3.78 -3.19
CA ARG A 81 -23.13 -4.65 -3.49
C ARG A 81 -22.65 -6.09 -3.59
N CYS A 82 -23.49 -7.04 -3.18
CA CYS A 82 -23.23 -8.46 -3.40
C CYS A 82 -24.54 -9.22 -3.55
N HIS A 83 -24.64 -9.97 -4.64
CA HIS A 83 -25.69 -10.95 -4.86
C HIS A 83 -25.02 -12.31 -5.02
N LEU A 84 -25.39 -13.25 -4.15
CA LEU A 84 -24.91 -14.62 -4.20
C LEU A 84 -26.13 -15.53 -4.30
N HIS A 85 -26.38 -16.05 -5.50
CA HIS A 85 -27.39 -17.07 -5.72
C HIS A 85 -26.73 -18.44 -5.70
N ARG A 86 -27.32 -19.41 -4.98
CA ARG A 86 -26.77 -20.75 -4.84
C ARG A 86 -27.85 -21.81 -5.02
N ASP A 87 -27.49 -22.89 -5.71
CA ASP A 87 -28.22 -24.14 -5.82
C ASP A 87 -27.34 -25.24 -5.21
N THR A 88 -27.67 -25.63 -3.98
CA THR A 88 -26.90 -26.60 -3.21
C THR A 88 -27.03 -28.02 -3.77
N GLU A 89 -28.17 -28.35 -4.37
CA GLU A 89 -28.37 -29.68 -4.97
C GLU A 89 -27.47 -29.86 -6.20
N LYS A 90 -27.38 -28.80 -7.02
CA LYS A 90 -26.53 -28.80 -8.21
C LYS A 90 -25.08 -28.41 -7.94
N CYS A 91 -24.75 -27.97 -6.72
CA CYS A 91 -23.43 -27.44 -6.35
C CYS A 91 -22.97 -26.31 -7.28
N ILE A 92 -23.87 -25.36 -7.55
CA ILE A 92 -23.63 -24.20 -8.40
C ILE A 92 -23.92 -22.92 -7.60
N ALA A 93 -23.05 -21.93 -7.70
CA ALA A 93 -23.34 -20.58 -7.25
C ALA A 93 -22.97 -19.54 -8.29
N VAL A 94 -23.72 -18.44 -8.30
CA VAL A 94 -23.47 -17.25 -9.11
C VAL A 94 -23.25 -16.08 -8.17
N LEU A 95 -22.08 -15.47 -8.26
CA LEU A 95 -21.67 -14.29 -7.51
C LEU A 95 -21.69 -13.07 -8.44
N SER A 96 -22.34 -12.01 -8.00
CA SER A 96 -22.19 -10.64 -8.49
C SER A 96 -21.72 -9.78 -7.32
N LEU A 97 -20.52 -9.24 -7.38
CA LEU A 97 -19.88 -8.47 -6.31
C LEU A 97 -19.37 -7.13 -6.87
N GLU A 98 -19.79 -6.03 -6.26
CA GLU A 98 -19.21 -4.72 -6.50
C GLU A 98 -18.38 -4.31 -5.27
N VAL A 99 -17.10 -4.02 -5.46
CA VAL A 99 -16.18 -3.53 -4.44
C VAL A 99 -15.88 -2.06 -4.69
N LEU A 100 -16.01 -1.25 -3.64
CA LEU A 100 -15.58 0.15 -3.62
C LEU A 100 -14.24 0.25 -2.89
N GLY A 101 -13.21 0.66 -3.62
CA GLY A 101 -11.87 0.88 -3.07
C GLY A 101 -11.84 2.00 -2.05
N VAL A 102 -10.92 1.91 -1.08
CA VAL A 102 -10.63 2.98 -0.12
C VAL A 102 -10.04 4.21 -0.79
N ASP A 103 -9.51 4.07 -2.00
CA ASP A 103 -9.08 5.12 -2.93
C ASP A 103 -9.08 4.56 -4.37
N ARG A 104 -8.36 5.20 -5.29
CA ARG A 104 -8.33 4.83 -6.72
C ARG A 104 -7.25 3.81 -7.07
N PHE A 105 -6.36 3.47 -6.14
CA PHE A 105 -5.13 2.77 -6.44
C PHE A 105 -5.22 1.26 -6.24
N GLU A 106 -4.45 0.54 -7.04
CA GLU A 106 -3.98 -0.80 -6.70
C GLU A 106 -2.62 -0.68 -5.99
N TYR A 107 -2.36 -1.56 -5.04
CA TYR A 107 -1.18 -1.58 -4.18
C TYR A 107 -0.36 -2.84 -4.36
N GLY A 108 0.96 -2.69 -4.45
CA GLY A 108 1.92 -3.78 -4.43
C GLY A 108 2.15 -4.30 -3.02
N SER A 109 3.05 -5.27 -2.86
CA SER A 109 3.57 -5.63 -1.54
C SER A 109 4.48 -4.53 -0.99
N LEU A 110 4.50 -4.41 0.34
CA LEU A 110 5.42 -3.53 1.04
C LEU A 110 6.87 -3.89 0.70
N GLN A 111 7.58 -2.92 0.12
CA GLN A 111 9.01 -2.98 -0.18
C GLN A 111 9.82 -2.34 0.95
N LEU A 112 11.06 -2.80 1.08
CA LEU A 112 12.05 -2.23 1.99
C LEU A 112 13.39 -2.09 1.27
N HIS A 113 13.94 -0.88 1.28
CA HIS A 113 15.32 -0.61 0.91
C HIS A 113 16.07 -0.04 2.12
N SER A 114 17.30 -0.49 2.35
CA SER A 114 18.14 -0.03 3.45
C SER A 114 19.47 0.45 2.90
N GLN A 115 19.91 1.63 3.33
CA GLN A 115 21.14 2.23 2.86
C GLN A 115 21.87 2.94 4.00
N GLU A 116 23.19 2.75 4.06
CA GLU A 116 24.05 3.46 5.00
C GLU A 116 24.21 4.93 4.59
N LEU A 117 24.13 5.83 5.58
CA LEU A 117 24.31 7.27 5.38
C LEU A 117 25.81 7.61 5.42
N ALA A 118 26.54 7.23 4.39
CA ALA A 118 28.01 7.34 4.33
C ALA A 118 28.51 8.72 3.83
N SER A 119 27.65 9.51 3.17
CA SER A 119 28.01 10.82 2.65
C SER A 119 26.80 11.76 2.60
N SER A 120 27.07 13.06 2.58
CA SER A 120 26.06 14.11 2.44
C SER A 120 26.59 15.16 1.44
N PRO A 121 25.89 15.44 0.33
CA PRO A 121 24.64 14.81 -0.11
C PRO A 121 24.82 13.38 -0.64
N MET A 122 23.75 12.60 -0.72
CA MET A 122 23.74 11.29 -1.38
C MET A 122 22.35 10.95 -1.96
N ASN A 123 22.34 10.00 -2.90
CA ASN A 123 21.10 9.44 -3.45
C ASN A 123 20.70 8.21 -2.65
N LEU A 124 19.43 8.14 -2.30
CA LEU A 124 18.79 6.98 -1.73
C LEU A 124 18.24 6.12 -2.89
N LEU A 125 18.81 4.93 -3.09
CA LEU A 125 18.58 4.11 -4.29
C LEU A 125 17.30 3.26 -4.22
N ALA A 126 16.20 3.86 -3.75
CA ALA A 126 14.88 3.26 -3.74
C ALA A 126 14.07 3.73 -4.96
N ASN A 127 13.41 2.79 -5.66
CA ASN A 127 12.65 3.06 -6.88
C ASN A 127 11.26 2.42 -6.81
N ALA A 128 10.23 3.23 -7.05
CA ALA A 128 8.87 2.71 -7.22
C ALA A 128 8.70 2.15 -8.64
N SER A 129 8.11 0.95 -8.74
CA SER A 129 7.85 0.24 -10.01
C SER A 129 6.40 0.39 -10.49
N GLY A 130 5.59 1.15 -9.75
CA GLY A 130 4.20 1.49 -10.11
C GLY A 130 4.07 2.33 -11.39
N ASN A 131 2.84 2.69 -11.77
CA ASN A 131 2.60 3.76 -12.76
C ASN A 131 2.13 5.07 -12.12
N TRP A 132 2.03 5.08 -10.79
CA TRP A 132 1.69 6.25 -10.00
C TRP A 132 2.71 6.45 -8.89
N THR A 133 2.93 7.70 -8.50
CA THR A 133 3.81 8.07 -7.39
C THR A 133 3.54 7.20 -6.17
N ALA A 134 4.56 6.74 -5.43
CA ALA A 134 4.40 6.05 -4.14
C ALA A 134 4.68 7.01 -2.97
N LEU A 135 4.10 6.74 -1.81
CA LEU A 135 4.29 7.55 -0.60
C LEU A 135 5.20 6.78 0.37
N PRO A 136 6.49 7.15 0.46
CA PRO A 136 7.43 6.41 1.29
C PRO A 136 7.21 6.71 2.78
N ARG A 137 7.62 5.74 3.61
CA ARG A 137 7.95 5.94 5.01
C ARG A 137 9.46 5.78 5.15
N ILE A 138 10.14 6.83 5.57
CA ILE A 138 11.60 6.89 5.68
C ILE A 138 11.98 6.92 7.16
N GLN A 139 12.75 5.94 7.59
CA GLN A 139 13.27 5.83 8.95
C GLN A 139 14.78 6.05 8.93
N ILE A 140 15.26 7.05 9.67
CA ILE A 140 16.68 7.33 9.85
C ILE A 140 17.09 6.90 11.26
N SER A 141 18.07 6.01 11.34
CA SER A 141 18.62 5.45 12.58
C SER A 141 20.12 5.80 12.67
N PRO A 142 20.47 6.96 13.24
CA PRO A 142 21.84 7.37 13.52
C PRO A 142 22.59 6.37 14.42
N SER A 143 23.84 6.08 14.05
CA SER A 143 24.87 5.52 14.93
C SER A 143 25.82 6.59 15.49
N GLY A 144 25.71 7.82 14.98
CA GLY A 144 26.40 9.01 15.46
C GLY A 144 25.58 10.27 15.16
N GLU A 145 26.13 11.44 15.41
CA GLU A 145 25.37 12.70 15.29
C GLU A 145 25.01 13.01 13.83
N ILE A 146 23.75 13.35 13.59
CA ILE A 146 23.22 13.87 12.31
C ILE A 146 22.49 15.18 12.60
N GLN A 147 22.98 16.29 12.04
CA GLN A 147 22.37 17.60 12.22
C GLN A 147 21.46 17.95 11.06
N TYR A 148 20.20 18.26 11.37
CA TYR A 148 19.22 18.79 10.43
C TYR A 148 19.06 17.95 9.16
N PRO A 149 18.60 16.69 9.27
CA PRO A 149 18.43 15.83 8.12
C PRO A 149 17.41 16.43 7.14
N HIS A 150 17.74 16.32 5.87
CA HIS A 150 17.00 16.89 4.76
C HIS A 150 16.77 15.83 3.68
N LEU A 151 15.54 15.78 3.16
CA LEU A 151 15.13 14.92 2.07
C LEU A 151 14.58 15.76 0.93
N PHE A 152 14.91 15.40 -0.30
CA PHE A 152 14.44 16.06 -1.52
C PHE A 152 14.12 15.02 -2.59
N ASP A 153 13.01 15.20 -3.31
CA ASP A 153 12.57 14.24 -4.33
C ASP A 153 12.64 14.77 -5.78
N GLY A 154 13.26 15.95 -5.99
CA GLY A 154 13.21 16.69 -7.25
C GLY A 154 12.13 17.78 -7.29
N GLN A 155 11.08 17.66 -6.47
CA GLN A 155 9.92 18.57 -6.42
C GLN A 155 9.60 19.02 -4.98
N ASN A 156 9.40 18.06 -4.08
CA ASN A 156 9.14 18.24 -2.67
C ASN A 156 10.43 18.09 -1.86
N GLN A 157 10.49 18.80 -0.74
CA GLN A 157 11.60 18.73 0.18
C GLN A 157 11.11 18.83 1.62
N MET A 158 11.77 18.15 2.54
CA MET A 158 11.52 18.24 3.96
C MET A 158 12.83 18.35 4.73
N THR A 159 12.97 19.42 5.52
CA THR A 159 14.05 19.58 6.50
C THR A 159 13.50 19.36 7.89
N VAL A 160 14.19 18.58 8.71
CA VAL A 160 13.90 18.42 10.13
C VAL A 160 14.91 19.24 10.93
N PHE A 161 14.48 20.26 11.67
CA PHE A 161 15.36 21.16 12.44
C PHE A 161 15.74 20.60 13.82
N LEU A 162 16.12 19.31 13.83
CA LEU A 162 16.60 18.63 15.03
C LEU A 162 17.99 18.04 14.77
N THR A 163 18.77 17.92 15.85
CA THR A 163 19.99 17.11 15.85
C THR A 163 19.64 15.74 16.38
N LEU A 164 19.94 14.70 15.60
CA LEU A 164 19.74 13.32 15.97
C LEU A 164 21.02 12.77 16.62
N SER A 165 20.88 12.13 17.76
CA SER A 165 21.95 11.43 18.48
C SER A 165 21.94 9.95 18.16
N ALA A 166 23.01 9.24 18.50
CA ALA A 166 23.03 7.79 18.41
C ALA A 166 21.83 7.17 19.15
N LEU A 167 21.23 6.13 18.55
CA LEU A 167 20.03 5.43 19.03
C LEU A 167 18.70 6.15 18.82
N ASP A 168 18.71 7.39 18.35
CA ASP A 168 17.47 8.04 17.92
C ASP A 168 16.87 7.32 16.71
N VAL A 169 15.55 7.39 16.59
CA VAL A 169 14.80 6.89 15.43
C VAL A 169 13.89 8.00 14.94
N LEU A 170 14.29 8.63 13.84
CA LEU A 170 13.47 9.59 13.12
C LEU A 170 12.66 8.84 12.07
N VAL A 171 11.35 9.10 12.00
CA VAL A 171 10.45 8.52 11.00
C VAL A 171 9.69 9.65 10.32
N LEU A 172 9.79 9.72 9.00
CA LEU A 172 8.96 10.58 8.14
C LEU A 172 8.00 9.66 7.38
N ASP A 173 6.69 9.86 7.55
CA ASP A 173 5.65 9.06 6.92
C ASP A 173 4.83 9.94 5.97
N SER A 174 5.12 9.84 4.67
CA SER A 174 4.45 10.64 3.63
C SER A 174 2.99 10.27 3.42
N ALA A 175 2.61 9.01 3.71
CA ALA A 175 1.23 8.57 3.59
C ALA A 175 0.34 9.18 4.67
N ASN A 176 0.83 9.20 5.91
CA ASN A 176 0.11 9.73 7.07
C ASN A 176 0.40 11.21 7.35
N ARG A 177 1.36 11.82 6.62
CA ARG A 177 1.84 13.20 6.83
C ARG A 177 2.29 13.44 8.28
N THR A 178 3.11 12.53 8.80
CA THR A 178 3.65 12.64 10.17
C THR A 178 5.16 12.55 10.19
N VAL A 179 5.77 13.24 11.16
CA VAL A 179 7.18 13.08 11.50
C VAL A 179 7.29 12.79 12.98
N THR A 180 7.97 11.70 13.34
CA THR A 180 8.18 11.31 14.73
C THR A 180 9.64 11.08 15.05
N LEU A 181 10.08 11.54 16.21
CA LEU A 181 11.36 11.21 16.81
C LEU A 181 11.10 10.32 18.03
N ASN A 182 11.62 9.09 18.02
CA ASN A 182 11.43 8.11 19.09
C ASN A 182 9.94 7.90 19.45
N GLY A 183 9.08 7.91 18.42
CA GLY A 183 7.63 7.79 18.56
C GLY A 183 6.88 9.07 18.97
N THR A 184 7.58 10.16 19.27
CA THR A 184 6.98 11.46 19.59
C THR A 184 6.83 12.31 18.33
N ASN A 185 5.66 12.89 18.10
CA ASN A 185 5.44 13.79 16.95
C ASN A 185 6.31 15.05 17.06
N VAL A 186 7.08 15.32 16.01
CA VAL A 186 7.97 16.48 15.87
C VAL A 186 7.69 17.26 14.58
N LEU A 187 6.48 17.15 14.03
CA LEU A 187 6.11 17.79 12.76
C LEU A 187 6.30 19.33 12.80
N ARG A 188 6.11 19.94 13.97
CA ARG A 188 6.35 21.38 14.20
C ARG A 188 7.81 21.80 14.02
N ASP A 189 8.73 20.85 14.16
CA ASP A 189 10.18 21.03 14.07
C ASP A 189 10.65 20.72 12.64
N THR A 190 9.77 20.82 11.66
CA THR A 190 10.05 20.55 10.24
C THR A 190 9.59 21.69 9.34
N GLN A 191 10.16 21.78 8.14
CA GLN A 191 9.74 22.71 7.10
C GLN A 191 9.76 22.04 5.73
N GLY A 192 8.75 22.36 4.92
CA GLY A 192 8.61 21.89 3.55
C GLY A 192 7.44 20.92 3.38
N GLU A 193 7.49 20.12 2.33
CA GLU A 193 6.46 19.15 1.95
C GLU A 193 7.02 17.73 1.99
N PHE A 194 6.14 16.75 2.23
CA PHE A 194 6.54 15.35 2.26
C PHE A 194 7.06 14.88 0.90
N VAL A 195 8.18 14.17 0.91
CA VAL A 195 8.77 13.58 -0.28
C VAL A 195 7.93 12.42 -0.80
N GLU A 196 7.94 12.25 -2.11
CA GLU A 196 7.23 11.19 -2.82
C GLU A 196 8.17 10.45 -3.79
N MET A 197 7.84 9.19 -4.10
CA MET A 197 8.64 8.36 -5.02
C MET A 197 7.99 8.32 -6.39
N ILE A 198 8.54 9.05 -7.35
CA ILE A 198 8.03 9.09 -8.73
C ILE A 198 8.47 7.82 -9.46
N PRO A 199 7.58 7.07 -10.14
CA PRO A 199 7.98 5.81 -10.75
C PRO A 199 8.98 5.99 -11.87
N GLY A 200 9.92 5.05 -11.97
CA GLY A 200 10.98 5.08 -12.98
C GLY A 200 12.07 6.14 -12.72
N GLN A 201 12.06 6.85 -11.59
CA GLN A 201 13.10 7.79 -11.19
C GLN A 201 13.65 7.46 -9.80
N ALA A 202 14.96 7.34 -9.66
CA ALA A 202 15.64 7.29 -8.37
C ALA A 202 15.78 8.72 -7.86
N ASN A 203 14.72 9.23 -7.25
CA ASN A 203 14.56 10.66 -7.02
C ASN A 203 14.78 11.08 -5.57
N LEU A 204 14.93 10.15 -4.62
CA LEU A 204 15.15 10.51 -3.22
C LEU A 204 16.61 10.87 -2.95
N HIS A 205 16.83 12.12 -2.55
CA HIS A 205 18.10 12.68 -2.16
C HIS A 205 18.12 12.94 -0.65
N TYR A 206 19.21 12.57 0.00
CA TYR A 206 19.46 12.87 1.41
C TYR A 206 20.61 13.86 1.53
N SER A 207 20.47 14.81 2.46
CA SER A 207 21.56 15.64 2.95
C SER A 207 21.36 15.98 4.42
N ASP A 208 22.40 16.55 5.03
CA ASP A 208 22.42 17.03 6.41
C ASP A 208 23.35 18.24 6.54
N ALA A 209 23.20 18.99 7.62
CA ALA A 209 24.02 20.16 7.91
C ALA A 209 25.39 19.80 8.50
N GLY A 210 25.56 18.60 9.09
CA GLY A 210 26.76 18.28 9.87
C GLY A 210 26.62 17.05 10.78
N GLY A 211 27.65 16.84 11.59
CA GLY A 211 27.76 15.74 12.55
C GLY A 211 28.81 14.69 12.15
N SER A 212 28.85 13.57 12.88
CA SER A 212 29.70 12.43 12.53
C SER A 212 29.17 11.63 11.34
N ARG A 213 27.90 11.86 10.95
CA ARG A 213 27.25 11.34 9.74
C ARG A 213 27.41 9.82 9.61
N SER A 214 26.91 9.11 10.60
CA SER A 214 26.91 7.65 10.59
C SER A 214 25.53 7.16 11.00
N GLY A 215 24.97 6.23 10.23
CA GLY A 215 23.62 5.71 10.46
C GLY A 215 23.07 4.96 9.25
N THR A 216 21.82 4.55 9.34
CA THR A 216 21.11 3.85 8.27
C THR A 216 19.78 4.51 8.00
N ALA A 217 19.43 4.65 6.72
CA ALA A 217 18.10 4.99 6.26
C ALA A 217 17.39 3.72 5.78
N HIS A 218 16.18 3.47 6.31
CA HIS A 218 15.25 2.45 5.84
C HIS A 218 14.08 3.12 5.15
N ILE A 219 13.79 2.72 3.91
CA ILE A 219 12.74 3.29 3.08
C ILE A 219 11.74 2.19 2.82
N PHE A 220 10.50 2.42 3.26
CA PHE A 220 9.38 1.52 3.09
C PHE A 220 8.39 2.14 2.12
N TRP A 221 7.90 1.39 1.14
CA TRP A 221 6.87 1.88 0.22
C TRP A 221 6.04 0.74 -0.34
N GLU A 222 4.87 1.08 -0.86
CA GLU A 222 4.06 0.19 -1.68
C GLU A 222 3.97 0.80 -3.08
N ASP A 223 4.25 0.01 -4.11
CA ASP A 223 4.01 0.45 -5.48
C ASP A 223 2.52 0.72 -5.70
N ARG A 224 2.19 1.78 -6.45
CA ARG A 224 0.82 2.17 -6.76
C ARG A 224 0.53 2.13 -8.26
N TRP A 225 -0.65 1.61 -8.61
CA TRP A 225 -1.19 1.72 -9.97
C TRP A 225 -2.54 2.42 -9.97
N VAL A 226 -2.78 3.26 -10.98
CA VAL A 226 -4.08 3.88 -11.27
C VAL A 226 -4.71 3.30 -12.53
#